data_AF-A0A3N5TWT7-F1
#
_entry.id   AF-A0A3N5TWT7-F1
#
_cell.length_a   1.000
_cell.length_b   1.000
_cell.length_c   1.000
_cell.angle_alpha   90.00
_cell.angle_beta   90.00
_cell.angle_gamma   90.00
#
_symmetry.space_group_name_H-M   'P 1'
#
loop_
_entity.id
_entity.type
_entity.pdbx_description
1 polymer ?
#
loop_
_entity_poly.entity_id
_entity_poly.type
_entity_poly.pdbx_seq_one_letter_code
_entity_poly.pdbx_strand_id
1 'polypeptide(L)'
;LYNVLEPEMSSELRRRKAEAVASTGADVVASANPGCTMQIAAGLRELGSTMSVLHPIEILDRAYVAGPEAAPAAPDEASHIPSA
;
A
#
# COMPACT_ATOMS: atom_id res chain seq x y z
N LEU A 1 17.60 -1.26 9.11
CA LEU A 1 18.46 -1.99 10.07
C LEU A 1 18.41 -3.48 9.79
N TYR A 2 17.25 -4.15 9.92
CA TYR A 2 17.13 -5.59 9.62
C TYR A 2 17.50 -5.97 8.18
N ASN A 3 17.20 -5.13 7.20
CA ASN A 3 17.64 -5.32 5.82
C ASN A 3 19.17 -5.37 5.62
N VAL A 4 19.94 -4.90 6.60
CA VAL A 4 21.41 -4.92 6.61
C VAL A 4 21.93 -6.05 7.50
N LEU A 5 21.33 -6.20 8.69
CA LEU A 5 21.77 -7.20 9.67
C LEU A 5 21.33 -8.62 9.32
N GLU A 6 20.16 -8.77 8.68
CA GLU A 6 19.48 -10.04 8.40
C GLU A 6 18.88 -10.00 6.97
N PRO A 7 19.73 -9.99 5.93
CA PRO A 7 19.30 -9.73 4.55
C PRO A 7 18.39 -10.82 3.98
N GLU A 8 18.68 -12.09 4.26
CA GLU A 8 17.90 -13.24 3.74
C GLU A 8 16.49 -13.25 4.32
N MET A 9 16.36 -13.14 5.65
CA MET A 9 15.06 -13.04 6.32
C MET A 9 14.27 -11.82 5.83
N SER A 10 14.95 -10.68 5.70
CA SER A 10 14.31 -9.45 5.21
C SER A 10 13.82 -9.59 3.77
N SER A 11 14.57 -10.28 2.91
CA SER A 11 14.17 -10.57 1.53
C SER A 11 12.93 -11.46 1.48
N GLU A 12 12.93 -12.55 2.25
CA GLU A 12 11.80 -13.48 2.32
C GLU A 12 10.53 -12.80 2.86
N LEU A 13 10.67 -11.97 3.89
CA LEU A 13 9.54 -11.21 4.43
C LEU A 13 9.02 -10.18 3.42
N ARG A 14 9.91 -9.52 2.68
CA ARG A 14 9.53 -8.56 1.62
C ARG A 14 8.72 -9.27 0.53
N ARG A 15 9.22 -10.38 0.01
CA ARG A 15 8.56 -11.19 -1.03
C ARG A 15 7.15 -11.61 -0.59
N ARG A 16 7.04 -12.21 0.59
CA ARG A 16 5.75 -12.64 1.17
C ARG A 16 4.76 -11.48 1.33
N LYS A 17 5.23 -10.31 1.79
CA LYS A 17 4.37 -9.10 1.90
C LYS A 17 3.92 -8.60 0.54
N ALA A 18 4.82 -8.55 -0.44
CA ALA A 18 4.49 -8.11 -1.79
C ALA A 18 3.45 -9.03 -2.46
N GLU A 19 3.58 -10.36 -2.30
CA GLU A 19 2.61 -11.33 -2.80
C GLU A 19 1.24 -11.17 -2.13
N ALA A 20 1.21 -11.00 -0.81
CA ALA A 20 -0.03 -10.79 -0.06
C ALA A 20 -0.71 -9.46 -0.42
N VAL A 21 0.06 -8.42 -0.71
CA VAL A 21 -0.47 -7.14 -1.18
C VAL A 21 -1.00 -7.28 -2.62
N ALA A 22 -0.24 -7.92 -3.51
CA ALA A 22 -0.64 -8.13 -4.90
C ALA A 22 -1.93 -8.96 -5.01
N SER A 23 -2.12 -9.94 -4.13
CA SER A 23 -3.33 -10.78 -4.15
C SER A 23 -4.63 -10.04 -3.81
N THR A 24 -4.55 -8.83 -3.26
CA THR A 24 -5.73 -7.99 -3.01
C THR A 24 -6.36 -7.44 -4.29
N GLY A 25 -5.60 -7.37 -5.39
CA GLY A 25 -6.04 -6.75 -6.64
C GLY A 25 -6.24 -5.23 -6.56
N ALA A 26 -5.76 -4.56 -5.49
CA ALA A 26 -5.85 -3.12 -5.38
C ALA A 26 -4.97 -2.39 -6.42
N ASP A 27 -5.34 -1.16 -6.77
CA ASP A 27 -4.50 -0.33 -7.64
C ASP A 27 -3.41 0.41 -6.86
N VAL A 28 -3.66 0.68 -5.57
CA VAL A 28 -2.84 1.53 -4.71
C VAL A 28 -2.66 0.93 -3.32
N VAL A 29 -1.43 0.98 -2.81
CA VAL A 29 -1.08 0.75 -1.40
C VAL A 29 -0.81 2.10 -0.74
N ALA A 30 -1.54 2.44 0.31
CA ALA A 30 -1.25 3.60 1.13
C ALA A 30 -0.23 3.26 2.24
N SER A 31 0.88 3.99 2.33
CA SER A 31 1.87 3.81 3.41
C SER A 31 2.46 5.13 3.88
N ALA A 32 2.35 5.42 5.18
CA ALA A 32 2.96 6.60 5.80
C ALA A 32 4.41 6.36 6.30
N ASN A 33 4.90 5.12 6.18
CA ASN A 33 6.23 4.75 6.63
C ASN A 33 7.16 4.65 5.41
N PRO A 34 8.20 5.51 5.28
CA PRO A 34 9.09 5.50 4.12
C PRO A 34 9.83 4.17 3.97
N GLY A 35 10.21 3.51 5.08
CA GLY A 35 10.85 2.20 5.04
C GLY A 35 9.91 1.10 4.50
N CYS A 36 8.64 1.11 4.93
CA CYS A 36 7.64 0.20 4.37
C CYS A 36 7.37 0.51 2.90
N THR A 37 7.24 1.79 2.55
CA THR A 37 7.03 2.26 1.18
C THR A 37 8.12 1.72 0.25
N MET A 38 9.39 1.90 0.62
CA MET A 38 10.52 1.41 -0.14
C MET A 38 10.53 -0.11 -0.30
N GLN A 39 10.29 -0.86 0.79
CA GLN A 39 10.33 -2.32 0.78
C GLN A 39 9.17 -2.94 -0.01
N ILE A 40 7.95 -2.42 0.16
CA ILE A 40 6.77 -2.89 -0.57
C ILE A 40 6.93 -2.55 -2.05
N ALA A 41 7.32 -1.31 -2.38
CA ALA A 41 7.53 -0.93 -3.78
C ALA A 41 8.64 -1.76 -4.45
N ALA A 42 9.71 -2.10 -3.73
CA ALA A 42 10.75 -3.00 -4.24
C ALA A 42 10.20 -4.40 -4.53
N GLY A 43 9.48 -5.01 -3.58
CA GLY A 43 8.88 -6.33 -3.77
C GLY A 43 7.83 -6.35 -4.90
N LEU A 44 6.98 -5.32 -5.01
CA LEU A 44 6.01 -5.21 -6.10
C LEU A 44 6.69 -5.10 -7.47
N ARG A 45 7.80 -4.36 -7.57
CA ARG A 45 8.61 -4.31 -8.80
C ARG A 45 9.23 -5.66 -9.14
N GLU A 46 9.73 -6.39 -8.15
CA GLU A 46 10.27 -7.75 -8.35
C GLU A 46 9.20 -8.73 -8.87
N LEU A 47 7.93 -8.54 -8.47
CA LEU A 47 6.78 -9.30 -8.97
C LEU A 47 6.23 -8.79 -10.32
N GLY A 48 6.79 -7.72 -10.90
CA GLY A 48 6.29 -7.11 -12.13
C GLY A 48 4.91 -6.43 -12.00
N SER A 49 4.49 -6.07 -10.78
CA SER A 49 3.22 -5.41 -10.53
C SER A 49 3.21 -3.95 -10.99
N THR A 50 2.07 -3.48 -11.48
CA THR A 50 1.81 -2.07 -11.83
C THR A 50 1.20 -1.27 -10.68
N MET A 51 0.97 -1.90 -9.52
CA MET A 51 0.37 -1.28 -8.34
C MET A 51 1.27 -0.16 -7.81
N SER A 52 0.67 0.98 -7.43
CA SER A 52 1.39 2.13 -6.89
C SER A 52 1.45 2.10 -5.37
N VAL A 53 2.57 2.48 -4.77
CA VAL A 53 2.66 2.72 -3.32
C VAL A 53 2.72 4.22 -3.08
N LEU A 54 1.72 4.78 -2.42
CA LEU A 54 1.58 6.22 -2.19
C LEU A 54 1.57 6.56 -0.70
N HIS A 55 2.10 7.71 -0.36
CA HIS A 55 1.85 8.31 0.95
C HIS A 55 0.38 8.75 1.03
N PRO A 56 -0.30 8.56 2.18
CA PRO A 56 -1.70 9.01 2.33
C PRO A 56 -1.93 10.48 1.95
N ILE A 57 -0.94 11.36 2.18
CA ILE A 57 -1.04 12.77 1.79
C ILE A 57 -1.12 12.98 0.27
N GLU A 58 -0.46 12.13 -0.52
CA GLU A 58 -0.53 12.21 -1.99
C GLU A 58 -1.91 11.79 -2.49
N ILE A 59 -2.57 10.87 -1.78
CA ILE A 59 -3.94 10.46 -2.08
C ILE A 59 -4.89 11.62 -1.78
N LEU A 60 -4.74 12.27 -0.63
CA LEU A 60 -5.54 13.43 -0.25
C LEU A 60 -5.33 14.60 -1.21
N ASP A 61 -4.09 14.89 -1.59
CA ASP A 61 -3.76 15.94 -2.57
C ASP A 61 -4.46 15.69 -3.91
N ARG A 62 -4.38 14.46 -4.45
CA ARG A 62 -5.09 14.08 -5.68
C ARG A 62 -6.62 14.24 -5.54
N ALA A 63 -7.18 13.85 -4.40
CA ALA A 63 -8.61 13.98 -4.15
C ALA A 63 -9.05 15.45 -4.11
N TYR A 64 -8.28 16.32 -3.45
CA TYR A 64 -8.58 17.75 -3.40
C TYR A 64 -8.42 18.44 -4.76
N VAL A 65 -7.43 18.04 -5.56
CA VAL A 65 -7.24 18.57 -6.93
C VAL A 65 -8.34 18.09 -7.87
N ALA A 66 -8.81 16.84 -7.74
CA ALA A 66 -9.85 16.28 -8.60
C ALA A 66 -11.24 16.88 -8.33
N GLY A 67 -11.48 17.44 -7.14
CA GLY A 67 -12.74 18.05 -6.75
C GLY A 67 -13.85 17.03 -6.40
N PRO A 68 -14.99 17.51 -5.85
CA PRO A 68 -16.05 16.65 -5.29
C PRO A 68 -16.79 15.79 -6.34
N GLU A 69 -16.66 16.12 -7.62
CA GLU A 69 -17.31 15.39 -8.72
C GLU A 69 -16.56 14.09 -9.10
N ALA A 70 -15.32 13.94 -8.66
CA ALA A 70 -14.48 12.77 -8.93
C ALA A 70 -14.52 11.69 -7.82
N ALA A 71 -15.24 11.95 -6.72
CA ALA A 71 -15.34 10.98 -5.62
C ALA A 71 -16.17 9.77 -6.05
N PRO A 72 -15.68 8.52 -5.85
CA PRO A 72 -16.54 7.36 -6.02
C PRO A 72 -17.71 7.44 -5.04
N ALA A 73 -18.91 7.03 -5.47
CA ALA A 73 -20.07 6.97 -4.60
C ALA A 73 -19.70 6.19 -3.33
N ALA A 74 -19.84 6.83 -2.17
CA ALA A 74 -19.42 6.25 -0.90
C ALA A 74 -20.12 4.90 -0.69
N PRO A 75 -19.40 3.83 -0.29
CA PRO A 75 -20.04 2.63 0.19
C PRO A 75 -20.83 2.96 1.47
N ASP A 76 -22.07 2.48 1.53
CA ASP A 76 -23.00 2.63 2.65
C ASP A 76 -22.30 2.40 4.01
N GLU A 77 -22.26 3.46 4.84
CA GLU A 77 -21.67 3.48 6.19
C GLU A 77 -22.48 2.59 7.16
N ALA A 78 -22.46 1.27 6.95
CA ALA A 78 -23.18 0.36 7.83
C ALA A 78 -22.51 -1.03 7.89
N SER A 79 -21.21 -1.08 8.19
CA SER A 79 -20.60 -2.31 8.72
C SER A 79 -19.48 -2.00 9.69
N HIS A 80 -19.89 -1.59 10.89
CA HIS A 80 -19.45 -2.16 12.16
C HIS A 80 -18.02 -2.75 12.17
N ILE A 81 -17.02 -1.96 12.56
CA ILE A 81 -15.77 -2.51 13.09
C ILE A 81 -16.00 -2.74 14.59
N PRO A 82 -16.20 -3.96 15.09
CA PRO A 82 -16.19 -4.20 16.53
C PRO A 82 -14.76 -4.03 17.05
N SER A 83 -14.60 -3.17 18.04
CA SER A 83 -13.38 -3.07 18.85
C SER A 83 -13.24 -4.36 19.67
N ALA A 84 -12.16 -5.09 19.48
CA ALA A 84 -11.68 -6.14 20.38
C ALA A 84 -10.20 -5.89 20.68
#